data_AF-K2AN76-F1
#
_entry.id   AF-K2AN76-F1
#
_cell.length_a   1.000
_cell.length_b   1.000
_cell.length_c   1.000
_cell.angle_alpha   90.00
_cell.angle_beta   90.00
_cell.angle_gamma   90.00
#
_symmetry.space_group_name_H-M   'P 1'
#
loop_
_entity.id
_entity.type
_entity.pdbx_description
1 polymer ?
#
loop_
_entity_poly.entity_id
_entity_poly.type
_entity_poly.pdbx_seq_one_letter_code
_entity_poly.pdbx_strand_id
1 'polypeptide(L)'
;MDINNKLNKRWRFSLGVGTEDSVVDLMQNLVMAKNAPKQLKGSYLIKATASLEVLKMKLRLYIEFNLVNGTIVFQLQSKIDEIGRMLGGWLKSTYST
;
A
#
# COMPACT_ATOMS: atom_id res chain seq x y z
N MET A 1 -4.50 -7.65 9.65
CA MET A 1 -3.74 -6.68 10.50
C MET A 1 -4.37 -6.59 11.89
N ASP A 2 -3.59 -6.62 12.99
CA ASP A 2 -4.14 -6.52 14.38
C ASP A 2 -5.00 -5.28 14.63
N ILE A 3 -4.80 -4.25 13.83
CA ILE A 3 -5.53 -2.97 13.86
C ILE A 3 -7.02 -3.20 13.53
N ASN A 4 -7.33 -4.08 12.58
CA ASN A 4 -8.71 -4.33 12.14
C ASN A 4 -9.55 -5.03 13.21
N ASN A 5 -8.91 -5.77 14.12
CA ASN A 5 -9.60 -6.42 15.24
C ASN A 5 -10.07 -5.42 16.31
N LYS A 6 -9.45 -4.23 16.37
CA LYS A 6 -9.77 -3.17 17.35
C LYS A 6 -10.79 -2.16 16.84
N LEU A 7 -11.18 -2.23 15.57
CA LEU A 7 -12.18 -1.33 14.97
C LEU A 7 -13.60 -1.74 15.34
N ASN A 8 -14.50 -0.76 15.43
CA ASN A 8 -15.93 -1.04 15.50
C ASN A 8 -16.41 -1.76 14.22
N LYS A 9 -17.54 -2.49 14.30
CA LYS A 9 -18.04 -3.32 13.19
C LYS A 9 -18.17 -2.52 11.87
N ARG A 10 -18.64 -1.27 11.93
CA ARG A 10 -18.83 -0.40 10.75
C ARG A 10 -17.53 -0.15 10.01
N TRP A 11 -16.46 0.22 10.71
CA TRP A 11 -15.17 0.54 10.10
C TRP A 11 -14.34 -0.69 9.77
N ARG A 12 -14.53 -1.78 10.51
CA ARG A 12 -13.90 -3.07 10.24
C ARG A 12 -14.29 -3.62 8.87
N PHE A 13 -15.59 -3.63 8.55
CA PHE A 13 -16.08 -4.17 7.28
C PHE A 13 -15.99 -3.19 6.09
N SER A 14 -15.69 -1.91 6.34
CA SER A 14 -15.46 -0.92 5.27
C SER A 14 -13.98 -0.63 5.08
N LEU A 15 -13.40 0.23 5.93
CA LEU A 15 -11.98 0.62 5.85
C LEU A 15 -11.04 -0.55 6.15
N GLY A 16 -11.38 -1.43 7.09
CA GLY A 16 -10.53 -2.56 7.47
C GLY A 16 -10.31 -3.54 6.33
N VAL A 17 -11.41 -4.06 5.77
CA VAL A 17 -11.39 -4.96 4.59
C VAL A 17 -10.74 -4.25 3.40
N GLY A 18 -11.17 -3.03 3.08
CA GLY A 18 -10.62 -2.30 1.94
C GLY A 18 -9.10 -2.03 2.09
N THR A 19 -8.60 -1.84 3.30
CA THR A 19 -7.15 -1.67 3.55
C THR A 19 -6.39 -2.97 3.32
N GLU A 20 -6.93 -4.10 3.77
CA GLU A 20 -6.36 -5.42 3.51
C GLU A 20 -6.34 -5.73 2.01
N ASP A 21 -7.42 -5.44 1.30
CA ASP A 21 -7.48 -5.61 -0.16
C ASP A 21 -6.42 -4.78 -0.89
N SER A 22 -6.18 -3.53 -0.46
CA SER A 22 -5.11 -2.71 -1.04
C SER A 22 -3.71 -3.24 -0.78
N VAL A 23 -3.48 -3.87 0.39
CA VAL A 23 -2.21 -4.53 0.68
C VAL A 23 -2.03 -5.76 -0.21
N VAL A 24 -3.09 -6.56 -0.38
CA VAL A 24 -3.07 -7.74 -1.26
C VAL A 24 -2.83 -7.33 -2.71
N ASP A 25 -3.50 -6.29 -3.20
CA ASP A 25 -3.31 -5.77 -4.57
C ASP A 25 -1.89 -5.23 -4.78
N LEU A 26 -1.33 -4.50 -3.80
CA LEU A 26 0.08 -4.08 -3.83
C LEU A 26 1.01 -5.30 -3.95
N MET A 27 0.82 -6.33 -3.12
CA MET A 27 1.63 -7.55 -3.17
C MET A 27 1.48 -8.27 -4.51
N GLN A 28 0.26 -8.36 -5.04
CA GLN A 28 0.00 -8.99 -6.33
C GLN A 28 0.73 -8.26 -7.45
N ASN A 29 0.65 -6.94 -7.52
CA ASN A 29 1.35 -6.15 -8.52
C ASN A 29 2.87 -6.25 -8.40
N LEU A 30 3.41 -6.34 -7.18
CA LEU A 30 4.84 -6.59 -6.95
C LEU A 30 5.29 -7.97 -7.45
N VAL A 31 4.51 -9.02 -7.16
CA VAL A 31 4.78 -10.38 -7.65
C VAL A 31 4.69 -10.43 -9.17
N MET A 32 3.70 -9.75 -9.76
CA MET A 32 3.60 -9.63 -11.21
C MET A 32 4.82 -8.89 -11.80
N ALA A 33 5.23 -7.75 -11.23
CA ALA A 33 6.39 -7.00 -11.69
C ALA A 33 7.69 -7.82 -11.61
N LYS A 34 7.84 -8.67 -10.58
CA LYS A 34 9.00 -9.55 -10.41
C LYS A 34 9.09 -10.60 -11.52
N ASN A 35 7.95 -11.17 -11.93
CA ASN A 35 7.90 -12.26 -12.91
C ASN A 35 7.61 -11.79 -14.35
N ALA A 36 7.30 -10.50 -14.53
CA ALA A 36 6.97 -9.95 -15.84
C ALA A 36 8.21 -9.79 -16.73
N PRO A 37 8.05 -9.95 -18.05
CA PRO A 37 9.03 -9.51 -19.03
C PRO A 37 9.36 -8.03 -18.86
N LYS A 38 10.57 -7.63 -19.29
CA LYS A 38 11.07 -6.25 -19.13
C LYS A 38 10.09 -5.17 -19.60
N GLN A 39 9.40 -5.42 -20.72
CA GLN A 39 8.42 -4.51 -21.31
C GLN A 39 7.19 -4.27 -20.42
N LEU A 40 6.75 -5.28 -19.66
CA LEU A 40 5.54 -5.21 -18.82
C LEU A 40 5.86 -4.86 -17.36
N LYS A 41 7.10 -5.04 -16.93
CA LYS A 41 7.55 -4.76 -15.55
C LYS A 41 7.21 -3.33 -15.11
N GLY A 42 7.46 -2.34 -15.98
CA GLY A 42 7.14 -0.94 -15.70
C GLY A 42 5.65 -0.73 -15.41
N SER A 43 4.76 -1.33 -16.20
CA SER A 43 3.32 -1.21 -16.01
C SER A 43 2.85 -1.79 -14.67
N TYR A 44 3.41 -2.93 -14.23
CA TYR A 44 3.08 -3.50 -12.92
C TYR A 44 3.64 -2.66 -11.76
N LEU A 45 4.83 -2.07 -11.91
CA LEU A 45 5.37 -1.14 -10.91
C LEU A 45 4.52 0.12 -10.79
N ILE A 46 4.01 0.68 -11.89
CA ILE A 46 3.06 1.82 -11.86
C ILE A 46 1.79 1.44 -11.10
N LYS A 47 1.22 0.25 -11.37
CA LYS A 47 0.05 -0.25 -10.63
C LYS A 47 0.36 -0.39 -9.13
N ALA A 48 1.49 -1.00 -8.78
CA ALA A 48 1.92 -1.11 -7.38
C ALA A 48 2.06 0.28 -6.70
N THR A 49 2.61 1.28 -7.40
CA THR A 49 2.67 2.65 -6.90
C THR A 49 1.28 3.24 -6.65
N ALA A 50 0.32 3.04 -7.57
CA ALA A 50 -1.05 3.49 -7.37
C ALA A 50 -1.72 2.81 -6.16
N SER A 51 -1.55 1.49 -6.00
CA SER A 51 -2.09 0.74 -4.86
C SER A 51 -1.48 1.21 -3.52
N LEU A 52 -0.19 1.56 -3.53
CA LEU A 52 0.50 2.13 -2.35
C LEU A 52 -0.06 3.51 -1.97
N GLU A 53 -0.33 4.38 -2.94
CA GLU A 53 -0.94 5.70 -2.68
C GLU A 53 -2.36 5.55 -2.12
N VAL A 54 -3.15 4.62 -2.66
CA VAL A 54 -4.47 4.30 -2.10
C VAL A 54 -4.35 3.80 -0.65
N LEU A 55 -3.36 2.94 -0.35
CA LEU A 55 -3.10 2.48 1.00
C LEU A 55 -2.71 3.63 1.95
N LYS A 56 -1.90 4.58 1.47
CA LYS A 56 -1.51 5.78 2.22
C LYS A 56 -2.72 6.67 2.55
N MET A 57 -3.62 6.89 1.57
CA MET A 57 -4.87 7.62 1.80
C MET A 57 -5.78 6.90 2.79
N LYS A 58 -5.91 5.58 2.71
CA LYS A 58 -6.67 4.79 3.69
C LYS A 58 -6.11 4.95 5.10
N LEU A 59 -4.78 4.88 5.27
CA LEU A 59 -4.13 5.14 6.58
C LEU A 59 -4.42 6.54 7.13
N ARG A 60 -4.50 7.55 6.27
CA ARG A 60 -4.88 8.91 6.69
C ARG A 60 -6.31 8.95 7.26
N LEU A 61 -7.25 8.23 6.66
CA LEU A 61 -8.62 8.13 7.17
C LEU A 61 -8.70 7.51 8.57
N TYR A 62 -7.80 6.57 8.91
CA TYR A 62 -7.74 6.01 10.27
C TYR A 62 -7.39 7.06 11.33
N ILE A 63 -6.57 8.05 10.98
CA ILE A 63 -6.24 9.18 11.87
C ILE A 63 -7.42 10.17 11.91
N GLU A 64 -7.95 10.55 10.74
CA GLU A 64 -9.04 11.53 10.63
C GLU A 64 -10.30 11.10 11.40
N PHE A 65 -10.59 9.80 11.42
CA PHE A 65 -11.69 9.22 12.19
C PHE A 65 -11.30 8.77 13.60
N ASN A 66 -10.07 9.03 14.03
CA ASN A 66 -9.51 8.66 15.34
C ASN A 66 -9.73 7.18 15.68
N LEU A 67 -9.58 6.30 14.69
CA LEU A 67 -9.88 4.87 14.81
C LEU A 67 -8.73 4.07 15.42
N VAL A 68 -7.52 4.61 15.33
CA VAL A 68 -6.27 3.94 15.69
C VAL A 68 -5.35 4.96 16.35
N ASN A 69 -4.55 4.51 17.31
CA ASN A 69 -3.52 5.34 17.93
C ASN A 69 -2.56 5.90 16.85
N GLY A 70 -2.33 7.22 16.88
CA GLY A 70 -1.46 7.91 15.93
C GLY A 70 -0.04 7.34 15.83
N THR A 71 0.51 6.80 16.92
CA THR A 71 1.84 6.14 16.92
C THR A 71 1.86 4.91 16.00
N ILE A 72 0.79 4.10 16.01
CA ILE A 72 0.68 2.92 15.14
C ILE A 72 0.61 3.36 13.68
N VAL A 73 -0.20 4.39 13.39
CA VAL A 73 -0.32 4.89 12.02
C VAL A 73 1.00 5.49 11.53
N PHE A 74 1.73 6.20 12.38
CA PHE A 74 3.05 6.74 12.05
C PHE A 74 4.07 5.63 11.70
N GLN A 75 4.10 4.55 12.48
CA GLN A 75 4.94 3.39 12.18
C GLN A 75 4.58 2.76 10.83
N LEU A 76 3.29 2.66 10.51
CA LEU A 76 2.85 2.15 9.21
C LEU A 76 3.18 3.09 8.06
N GLN A 77 3.02 4.40 8.25
CA GLN A 77 3.39 5.41 7.25
C GLN A 77 4.88 5.36 6.92
N SER A 78 5.74 5.18 7.93
CA SER A 78 7.18 5.02 7.72
C SER A 78 7.50 3.83 6.81
N LYS A 79 6.81 2.69 7.01
CA LYS A 79 6.94 1.51 6.14
C LYS A 79 6.43 1.76 4.72
N ILE A 80 5.29 2.44 4.60
CA ILE A 80 4.73 2.83 3.28
C ILE A 80 5.71 3.73 2.53
N ASP A 81 6.29 4.72 3.19
CA ASP A 81 7.24 5.64 2.56
C ASP A 81 8.52 4.92 2.12
N GLU A 82 8.98 3.93 2.90
CA GLU A 82 10.09 3.07 2.51
C GLU A 82 9.77 2.25 1.25
N ILE A 83 8.59 1.62 1.19
CA ILE A 83 8.12 0.90 0.00
C ILE A 83 8.01 1.86 -1.20
N GLY A 84 7.55 3.09 -0.98
CA GLY A 84 7.46 4.12 -2.02
C GLY A 84 8.83 4.48 -2.61
N ARG A 85 9.85 4.62 -1.77
CA ARG A 85 11.24 4.82 -2.23
C ARG A 85 11.75 3.65 -3.06
N MET A 86 11.46 2.42 -2.63
CA MET A 86 11.84 1.21 -3.37
C MET A 86 11.16 1.14 -4.75
N LEU A 87 9.84 1.34 -4.80
CA LEU A 87 9.07 1.36 -6.04
C LEU A 87 9.58 2.45 -7.00
N GLY A 88 9.84 3.66 -6.50
CA GLY A 88 10.39 4.75 -7.30
C GLY A 88 11.77 4.42 -7.87
N GLY A 89 12.64 3.79 -7.09
CA GLY A 89 13.95 3.31 -7.56
C GLY A 89 13.83 2.24 -8.64
N TRP A 90 12.96 1.26 -8.44
CA TRP A 90 12.72 0.20 -9.42
C TRP A 90 12.07 0.70 -10.71
N LEU A 91 11.16 1.67 -10.61
CA LEU A 91 10.52 2.25 -11.78
C LEU A 91 11.55 3.03 -12.62
N LYS A 92 12.41 3.83 -11.98
CA LYS A 92 13.51 4.52 -12.68
C LYS A 92 14.42 3.54 -13.41
N SER A 93 14.77 2.40 -12.78
CA SER A 93 15.62 1.40 -13.43
C SER A 93 14.96 0.70 -14.62
N THR A 94 13.62 0.71 -14.73
CA THR A 94 12.94 0.22 -15.95
C THR A 94 13.06 1.16 -17.14
N TYR A 95 13.28 2.47 -16.92
CA TYR A 95 13.48 3.46 -17.98
C TYR A 95 14.96 3.66 -18.37
N SER A 96 15.90 3.30 -17.50
CA SER A 96 17.35 3.48 -17.73
C SER A 96 17.99 2.38 -18.58
N THR A 97 17.29 1.82 -19.56
CA THR A 97 17.89 0.96 -20.61
C THR A 97 17.32 1.32 -21.97
#